data_AF-A0A2E9CFY8-F1
#
_entry.id   AF-A0A2E9CFY8-F1
#
_cell.length_a   1.000
_cell.length_b   1.000
_cell.length_c   1.000
_cell.angle_alpha   90.00
_cell.angle_beta   90.00
_cell.angle_gamma   90.00
#
_symmetry.space_group_name_H-M   'P 1'
#
loop_
_entity.id
_entity.type
_entity.pdbx_description
1 polymer ?
#
loop_
_entity_poly.entity_id
_entity_poly.type
_entity_poly.pdbx_seq_one_letter_code
_entity_poly.pdbx_strand_id
1 'polypeptide(L)'
;MVLFLFLISLTSVQGIEEETNVTNIEIEQEPTVLDFRGMAYGPFRGVGPDKTEIVSRANLEEDMGILQEMGVNHIRSYGIGLGLNQIPFIAAQYGITTATGTWIHAGNPDNFGEIDTALTAEDVSSMIIVGNEVLTGGAGFNEAELVGFIEYAQNNRVDSSFPVATAEEWGFFAKQNPFNETEVLRTALGNATDVIIIHAHPAWHKVPVADAADWVLEKYNQVVSLYPEKRVILGETGWPSSSVPENELFTEANQLTFFTDLMKLIDENDIEAYLFQAFDENWKAEIYEGEYEIGPHWGVIEEARYAKPSGVYIAENYFGGTVNSQAPDPIAPTVNSPSDIQVDLSASASISWTISDEDGVGGTYTVFKNNVVQGVANLSYTEGNAITWTVDTSTEGVFEYKIEFIDETGLSGNDTVVVTVGSPTETNSAVSSENSELSEASSAVSSIVEESNFIGFILPFATFIVYRLKKHN
;
A
#
# COMPACT_ATOMS: atom_id res chain seq x y z
N MET A 1 26.01 -33.45 77.04
CA MET A 1 24.96 -33.79 78.02
C MET A 1 23.63 -33.52 77.36
N VAL A 2 22.78 -34.56 77.17
CA VAL A 2 21.29 -34.55 77.03
C VAL A 2 20.65 -33.33 76.32
N LEU A 3 20.04 -33.36 75.12
CA LEU A 3 19.33 -34.37 74.28
C LEU A 3 17.86 -34.67 74.69
N PHE A 4 16.97 -34.82 73.69
CA PHE A 4 15.53 -35.22 73.71
C PHE A 4 14.41 -34.18 74.02
N LEU A 5 13.68 -33.79 72.96
CA LEU A 5 12.31 -34.24 72.59
C LEU A 5 11.17 -34.19 73.65
N PHE A 6 10.07 -33.47 73.35
CA PHE A 6 8.67 -33.73 73.81
C PHE A 6 7.69 -32.82 73.00
N LEU A 7 6.37 -33.08 72.82
CA LEU A 7 5.63 -34.28 72.34
C LEU A 7 4.22 -33.82 71.88
N ILE A 8 3.54 -34.52 70.98
CA ILE A 8 2.17 -34.18 70.51
C ILE A 8 1.09 -34.63 71.51
N SER A 9 0.06 -33.81 71.74
CA SER A 9 -1.18 -34.26 72.41
C SER A 9 -2.43 -33.78 71.66
N LEU A 10 -3.20 -34.71 71.08
CA LEU A 10 -4.59 -34.47 70.71
C LEU A 10 -5.49 -34.78 71.92
N THR A 11 -6.38 -33.85 72.27
CA THR A 11 -7.60 -34.13 73.04
C THR A 11 -8.76 -33.33 72.45
N SER A 12 -9.81 -34.03 72.04
CA SER A 12 -10.98 -33.45 71.36
C SER A 12 -11.97 -32.83 72.34
N VAL A 13 -12.45 -31.62 72.04
CA VAL A 13 -13.75 -31.09 72.50
C VAL A 13 -14.46 -30.52 71.27
N GLN A 14 -15.76 -30.77 71.15
CA GLN A 14 -16.57 -30.32 70.01
C GLN A 14 -17.23 -28.96 70.30
N GLY A 15 -17.41 -28.16 69.25
CA GLY A 15 -18.50 -27.19 69.16
C GLY A 15 -18.26 -25.81 69.78
N ILE A 16 -17.72 -24.90 68.98
CA ILE A 16 -18.33 -23.61 68.64
C ILE A 16 -17.98 -23.36 67.17
N GLU A 17 -18.95 -22.97 66.36
CA GLU A 17 -18.74 -22.56 64.96
C GLU A 17 -18.47 -21.05 64.93
N GLU A 18 -17.35 -20.65 64.35
CA GLU A 18 -17.09 -19.25 63.97
C GLU A 18 -16.25 -19.27 62.68
N GLU A 19 -16.90 -19.02 61.54
CA GLU A 19 -16.27 -19.09 60.22
C GLU A 19 -15.33 -17.89 60.00
N THR A 20 -14.05 -18.06 60.35
CA THR A 20 -13.00 -17.16 59.87
C THR A 20 -12.78 -17.41 58.38
N ASN A 21 -13.55 -16.73 57.54
CA ASN A 21 -13.36 -16.70 56.09
C ASN A 21 -11.90 -16.32 55.77
N VAL A 22 -11.12 -17.30 55.34
CA VAL A 22 -9.86 -17.04 54.63
C VAL A 22 -10.26 -16.61 53.24
N THR A 23 -10.43 -15.29 53.05
CA THR A 23 -10.57 -14.72 51.72
C THR A 23 -9.30 -15.05 50.94
N ASN A 24 -9.42 -15.90 49.92
CA ASN A 24 -8.42 -15.96 48.87
C ASN A 24 -8.23 -14.52 48.37
N ILE A 25 -7.00 -14.01 48.48
CA ILE A 25 -6.61 -12.88 47.65
C ILE A 25 -6.30 -13.51 46.30
N GLU A 26 -7.35 -13.66 45.48
CA GLU A 26 -7.14 -13.77 44.04
C GLU A 26 -6.45 -12.49 43.62
N ILE A 27 -5.17 -12.60 43.27
CA ILE A 27 -4.47 -11.53 42.56
C ILE A 27 -5.02 -11.61 41.15
N GLU A 28 -6.10 -10.87 40.93
CA GLU A 28 -6.60 -10.55 39.61
C GLU A 28 -5.47 -9.80 38.89
N GLN A 29 -4.71 -10.53 38.08
CA GLN A 29 -3.89 -9.92 37.05
C GLN A 29 -4.89 -9.33 36.05
N GLU A 30 -5.18 -8.05 36.23
CA GLU A 30 -5.64 -7.18 35.15
C GLU A 30 -4.83 -7.55 33.91
N PRO A 31 -5.45 -8.07 32.84
CA PRO A 31 -4.72 -8.35 31.62
C PRO A 31 -4.29 -6.99 31.06
N THR A 32 -3.01 -6.66 31.26
CA THR A 32 -2.35 -5.67 30.42
C THR A 32 -2.24 -6.29 29.04
N VAL A 33 -3.34 -6.22 28.29
CA VAL A 33 -3.36 -6.35 26.84
C VAL A 33 -2.42 -5.26 26.34
N LEU A 34 -1.18 -5.68 26.07
CA LEU A 34 -0.34 -4.98 25.13
C LEU A 34 -1.11 -5.04 23.82
N ASP A 35 -1.55 -3.87 23.35
CA ASP A 35 -2.31 -3.70 22.11
C ASP A 35 -1.39 -3.92 20.90
N PHE A 36 -0.84 -5.13 20.81
CA PHE A 36 0.20 -5.56 19.90
C PHE A 36 -0.45 -6.03 18.58
N ARG A 37 -1.15 -5.09 17.96
CA ARG A 37 -1.79 -5.24 16.65
C ARG A 37 -0.87 -4.62 15.62
N GLY A 38 -0.29 -5.43 14.73
CA GLY A 38 0.69 -4.93 13.79
C GLY A 38 0.48 -5.33 12.33
N MET A 39 1.31 -4.75 11.47
CA MET A 39 1.42 -5.13 10.05
C MET A 39 2.85 -5.55 9.69
N ALA A 40 2.96 -6.55 8.81
CA ALA A 40 4.21 -6.80 8.10
C ALA A 40 4.43 -5.69 7.05
N TYR A 41 5.66 -5.17 6.96
CA TYR A 41 5.99 -4.01 6.14
C TYR A 41 7.19 -4.28 5.22
N GLY A 42 6.88 -4.41 3.93
CA GLY A 42 7.83 -4.26 2.82
C GLY A 42 7.64 -2.90 2.14
N PRO A 43 8.70 -2.06 1.99
CA PRO A 43 8.58 -0.70 1.45
C PRO A 43 8.79 -0.60 -0.06
N PHE A 44 9.17 -1.70 -0.72
CA PHE A 44 9.63 -1.70 -2.11
C PHE A 44 8.51 -1.27 -3.08
N ARG A 45 8.91 -0.74 -4.24
CA ARG A 45 8.00 -0.25 -5.29
C ARG A 45 8.56 -0.65 -6.65
N GLY A 46 7.90 -1.56 -7.36
CA GLY A 46 8.28 -2.07 -8.68
C GLY A 46 9.48 -3.03 -8.66
N VAL A 47 10.61 -2.64 -8.06
CA VAL A 47 11.83 -3.46 -7.94
C VAL A 47 12.10 -3.90 -6.50
N GLY A 48 12.60 -5.13 -6.34
CA GLY A 48 12.81 -5.78 -5.06
C GLY A 48 14.24 -5.65 -4.51
N PRO A 49 14.50 -6.27 -3.35
CA PRO A 49 15.81 -6.24 -2.69
C PRO A 49 16.96 -6.86 -3.51
N ASP A 50 16.67 -7.61 -4.58
CA ASP A 50 17.69 -8.19 -5.45
C ASP A 50 18.27 -7.18 -6.48
N LYS A 51 17.55 -6.10 -6.79
CA LYS A 51 17.93 -5.12 -7.84
C LYS A 51 18.88 -4.00 -7.36
N THR A 52 19.30 -4.02 -6.10
CA THR A 52 20.20 -3.03 -5.46
C THR A 52 19.69 -1.59 -5.35
N GLU A 53 18.39 -1.36 -5.58
CA GLU A 53 17.79 -0.03 -5.36
C GLU A 53 17.72 0.30 -3.86
N ILE A 54 18.06 1.55 -3.50
CA ILE A 54 18.04 2.02 -2.11
C ILE A 54 16.69 2.71 -1.87
N VAL A 55 15.94 2.21 -0.88
CA VAL A 55 14.66 2.76 -0.48
C VAL A 55 14.84 4.19 0.04
N SER A 56 14.14 5.13 -0.58
CA SER A 56 14.23 6.55 -0.24
C SER A 56 13.62 6.83 1.13
N ARG A 57 14.24 7.74 1.91
CA ARG A 57 13.67 8.19 3.19
C ARG A 57 12.27 8.77 3.02
N ALA A 58 12.00 9.48 1.92
CA ALA A 58 10.69 10.05 1.65
C ALA A 58 9.62 8.97 1.43
N ASN A 59 9.96 7.84 0.81
CA ASN A 59 9.05 6.70 0.65
C ASN A 59 8.70 6.08 2.02
N LEU A 60 9.69 5.98 2.92
CA LEU A 60 9.48 5.50 4.28
C LEU A 60 8.63 6.49 5.11
N GLU A 61 8.84 7.80 4.97
CA GLU A 61 8.05 8.85 5.63
C GLU A 61 6.60 8.93 5.10
N GLU A 62 6.39 8.65 3.81
CA GLU A 62 5.06 8.49 3.19
C GLU A 62 4.35 7.24 3.72
N ASP A 63 4.99 6.07 3.63
CA ASP A 63 4.43 4.79 4.08
C ASP A 63 4.11 4.81 5.59
N MET A 64 4.97 5.40 6.44
CA MET A 64 4.69 5.55 7.87
C MET A 64 3.54 6.54 8.16
N GLY A 65 3.33 7.54 7.31
CA GLY A 65 2.18 8.44 7.40
C GLY A 65 0.87 7.68 7.18
N ILE A 66 0.81 6.88 6.12
CA ILE A 66 -0.36 6.05 5.78
C ILE A 66 -0.65 5.04 6.90
N LEU A 67 0.39 4.38 7.44
CA LEU A 67 0.23 3.43 8.55
C LEU A 67 -0.18 4.12 9.87
N GLN A 68 0.27 5.35 10.12
CA GLN A 68 -0.21 6.16 11.24
C GLN A 68 -1.69 6.53 11.09
N GLU A 69 -2.13 6.94 9.89
CA GLU A 69 -3.53 7.27 9.61
C GLU A 69 -4.45 6.04 9.78
N MET A 70 -3.99 4.86 9.33
CA MET A 70 -4.67 3.59 9.60
C MET A 70 -4.85 3.28 11.09
N GLY A 71 -4.02 3.85 11.97
CA GLY A 71 -3.95 3.53 13.40
C GLY A 71 -2.94 2.43 13.77
N VAL A 72 -2.06 2.02 12.85
CA VAL A 72 -1.06 0.97 13.09
C VAL A 72 -0.02 1.47 14.11
N ASN A 73 0.08 0.80 15.25
CA ASN A 73 1.05 1.12 16.32
C ASN A 73 2.31 0.22 16.30
N HIS A 74 2.25 -0.93 15.60
CA HIS A 74 3.34 -1.90 15.49
C HIS A 74 3.58 -2.33 14.04
N ILE A 75 4.85 -2.40 13.64
CA ILE A 75 5.25 -2.99 12.34
C ILE A 75 6.35 -4.03 12.49
N ARG A 76 6.46 -4.92 11.50
CA ARG A 76 7.59 -5.84 11.33
C ARG A 76 8.33 -5.51 10.04
N SER A 77 9.66 -5.44 10.11
CA SER A 77 10.55 -5.33 8.94
C SER A 77 11.37 -6.61 8.74
N TYR A 78 12.10 -6.69 7.62
CA TYR A 78 12.70 -7.94 7.11
C TYR A 78 14.23 -7.99 7.09
N GLY A 79 14.88 -6.84 7.01
CA GLY A 79 16.34 -6.72 6.91
C GLY A 79 16.76 -5.27 7.07
N ILE A 80 18.07 -5.01 7.04
CA ILE A 80 18.65 -3.67 7.26
C ILE A 80 19.38 -3.09 6.03
N GLY A 81 19.64 -3.91 5.01
CA GLY A 81 20.24 -3.46 3.75
C GLY A 81 19.39 -2.42 3.00
N LEU A 82 19.94 -1.83 1.93
CA LEU A 82 19.19 -0.96 0.99
C LEU A 82 18.43 0.23 1.61
N GLY A 83 18.86 0.72 2.78
CA GLY A 83 18.23 1.82 3.50
C GLY A 83 17.10 1.41 4.46
N LEU A 84 16.80 0.11 4.55
CA LEU A 84 15.81 -0.46 5.49
C LEU A 84 16.22 -0.26 6.95
N ASN A 85 17.53 -0.12 7.24
CA ASN A 85 18.05 0.25 8.56
C ASN A 85 17.49 1.58 9.12
N GLN A 86 16.89 2.42 8.27
CA GLN A 86 16.22 3.65 8.70
C GLN A 86 14.82 3.42 9.29
N ILE A 87 14.17 2.29 8.97
CA ILE A 87 12.75 2.05 9.29
C ILE A 87 12.43 2.24 10.78
N PRO A 88 13.16 1.65 11.76
CA PRO A 88 12.81 1.82 13.18
C PRO A 88 12.89 3.27 13.64
N PHE A 89 13.90 4.00 13.18
CA PHE A 89 14.12 5.41 13.52
C PHE A 89 13.14 6.37 12.84
N ILE A 90 12.50 5.96 11.74
CA ILE A 90 11.42 6.72 11.08
C ILE A 90 10.09 6.36 11.72
N ALA A 91 9.75 5.08 11.84
CA ALA A 91 8.53 4.57 12.47
C ALA A 91 8.30 5.19 13.86
N ALA A 92 9.34 5.26 14.70
CA ALA A 92 9.26 5.88 16.03
C ALA A 92 8.88 7.37 16.02
N GLN A 93 9.14 8.12 14.93
CA GLN A 93 8.70 9.52 14.78
C GLN A 93 7.19 9.64 14.52
N TYR A 94 6.56 8.56 14.04
CA TYR A 94 5.13 8.42 13.81
C TYR A 94 4.43 7.68 14.98
N GLY A 95 5.16 7.34 16.04
CA GLY A 95 4.64 6.56 17.17
C GLY A 95 4.53 5.05 16.91
N ILE A 96 5.07 4.58 15.78
CA ILE A 96 5.01 3.18 15.35
C ILE A 96 6.26 2.44 15.83
N THR A 97 6.07 1.31 16.51
CA THR A 97 7.18 0.51 17.09
C THR A 97 7.52 -0.69 16.20
N THR A 98 8.80 -0.84 15.84
CA THR A 98 9.26 -1.86 14.89
C THR A 98 9.80 -3.13 15.58
N ALA A 99 9.38 -4.31 15.10
CA ALA A 99 10.15 -5.54 15.26
C ALA A 99 11.12 -5.65 14.08
N THR A 100 12.42 -5.52 14.36
CA THR A 100 13.44 -5.24 13.35
C THR A 100 14.08 -6.53 12.84
N GLY A 101 13.76 -6.92 11.60
CA GLY A 101 14.29 -8.15 10.99
C GLY A 101 15.71 -8.05 10.46
N THR A 102 16.39 -9.21 10.38
CA THR A 102 17.72 -9.38 9.76
C THR A 102 17.66 -10.41 8.63
N TRP A 103 18.01 -10.03 7.40
CA TRP A 103 17.94 -10.92 6.23
C TRP A 103 19.19 -11.81 6.08
N ILE A 104 19.37 -12.74 7.03
CA ILE A 104 20.51 -13.67 7.02
C ILE A 104 20.27 -14.88 6.11
N HIS A 105 21.32 -15.37 5.44
CA HIS A 105 21.28 -16.63 4.67
C HIS A 105 22.62 -17.37 4.67
N ALA A 106 22.61 -18.67 4.38
CA ALA A 106 23.83 -19.47 4.39
C ALA A 106 24.87 -18.96 3.38
N GLY A 107 26.14 -18.99 3.78
CA GLY A 107 27.27 -18.55 2.96
C GLY A 107 27.47 -17.04 2.83
N ASN A 108 26.55 -16.19 3.33
CA ASN A 108 26.76 -14.74 3.37
C ASN A 108 27.80 -14.37 4.46
N PRO A 109 28.91 -13.68 4.12
CA PRO A 109 29.88 -13.22 5.12
C PRO A 109 29.34 -12.10 6.03
N ASP A 110 28.28 -11.40 5.63
CA ASP A 110 27.77 -10.19 6.29
C ASP A 110 26.59 -10.44 7.24
N ASN A 111 26.21 -11.71 7.49
CA ASN A 111 25.12 -12.07 8.42
C ASN A 111 25.31 -11.46 9.83
N PHE A 112 26.57 -11.28 10.27
CA PHE A 112 26.87 -10.61 11.53
C PHE A 112 26.68 -9.09 11.43
N GLY A 113 27.02 -8.46 10.30
CA GLY A 113 26.81 -7.03 10.07
C GLY A 113 25.33 -6.66 9.98
N GLU A 114 24.50 -7.56 9.43
CA GLU A 114 23.04 -7.46 9.42
C GLU A 114 22.47 -7.42 10.86
N ILE A 115 22.95 -8.31 11.75
CA ILE A 115 22.55 -8.36 13.16
C ILE A 115 23.10 -7.16 13.96
N ASP A 116 24.39 -6.84 13.83
CA ASP A 116 25.03 -5.70 14.50
C ASP A 116 24.33 -4.39 14.14
N THR A 117 23.90 -4.23 12.89
CA THR A 117 23.16 -3.05 12.43
C THR A 117 21.74 -3.03 12.98
N ALA A 118 21.02 -4.16 13.03
CA ALA A 118 19.70 -4.24 13.63
C ALA A 118 19.72 -3.93 15.14
N LEU A 119 20.75 -4.35 15.87
CA LEU A 119 20.97 -4.02 17.28
C LEU A 119 21.17 -2.51 17.52
N THR A 120 21.59 -1.71 16.51
CA THR A 120 21.64 -0.24 16.69
C THR A 120 20.27 0.41 16.88
N ALA A 121 19.18 -0.29 16.55
CA ALA A 121 17.80 0.17 16.70
C ALA A 121 17.12 -0.29 18.01
N GLU A 122 17.88 -0.86 18.96
CA GLU A 122 17.37 -1.40 20.24
C GLU A 122 16.52 -0.38 21.03
N ASP A 123 16.96 0.87 21.16
CA ASP A 123 16.22 1.96 21.84
C ASP A 123 14.86 2.34 21.18
N VAL A 124 14.57 1.87 19.97
CA VAL A 124 13.38 2.23 19.17
C VAL A 124 12.62 1.03 18.59
N SER A 125 13.01 -0.19 18.98
CA SER A 125 12.40 -1.45 18.50
C SER A 125 11.69 -2.17 19.65
N SER A 126 10.73 -3.04 19.33
CA SER A 126 10.12 -3.96 20.32
C SER A 126 10.93 -5.25 20.52
N MET A 127 11.71 -5.62 19.49
CA MET A 127 12.60 -6.80 19.41
C MET A 127 13.43 -6.73 18.13
N ILE A 128 14.45 -7.58 18.01
CA ILE A 128 15.01 -7.97 16.70
C ILE A 128 14.59 -9.38 16.31
N ILE A 129 14.46 -9.64 15.01
CA ILE A 129 14.10 -10.95 14.45
C ILE A 129 15.29 -11.50 13.66
N VAL A 130 15.96 -12.50 14.23
CA VAL A 130 17.11 -13.16 13.62
C VAL A 130 16.63 -14.20 12.60
N GLY A 131 16.64 -13.80 11.34
CA GLY A 131 16.24 -14.63 10.20
C GLY A 131 14.73 -14.63 9.90
N ASN A 132 14.43 -14.99 8.66
CA ASN A 132 13.09 -15.08 8.10
C ASN A 132 12.97 -16.34 7.22
N GLU A 133 12.31 -17.38 7.71
CA GLU A 133 12.18 -18.69 7.04
C GLU A 133 13.51 -19.28 6.56
N VAL A 134 14.57 -19.13 7.36
CA VAL A 134 15.91 -19.50 6.92
C VAL A 134 16.15 -21.02 6.98
N LEU A 135 15.22 -21.75 7.59
CA LEU A 135 15.15 -23.21 7.58
C LEU A 135 14.25 -23.75 6.44
N THR A 136 13.47 -22.89 5.77
CA THR A 136 12.83 -23.18 4.48
C THR A 136 13.92 -23.35 3.41
N GLY A 137 13.73 -24.32 2.50
CA GLY A 137 14.79 -24.91 1.66
C GLY A 137 15.54 -24.00 0.66
N GLY A 138 15.30 -22.69 0.66
CA GLY A 138 16.03 -21.72 -0.17
C GLY A 138 17.26 -21.10 0.51
N ALA A 139 17.20 -20.86 1.82
CA ALA A 139 18.25 -20.10 2.54
C ALA A 139 19.44 -20.94 3.01
N GLY A 140 19.29 -22.28 3.04
CA GLY A 140 20.39 -23.24 3.17
C GLY A 140 20.98 -23.44 4.57
N PHE A 141 20.37 -22.91 5.63
CA PHE A 141 20.84 -23.11 7.02
C PHE A 141 20.33 -24.41 7.65
N ASN A 142 21.08 -24.92 8.63
CA ASN A 142 20.60 -25.91 9.59
C ASN A 142 20.29 -25.29 10.97
N GLU A 143 19.58 -26.04 11.84
CA GLU A 143 19.13 -25.55 13.15
C GLU A 143 20.26 -25.00 14.02
N ALA A 144 21.43 -25.66 14.04
CA ALA A 144 22.56 -25.26 14.88
C ALA A 144 23.27 -23.99 14.38
N GLU A 145 23.17 -23.67 13.09
CA GLU A 145 23.69 -22.41 12.54
C GLU A 145 22.78 -21.25 12.93
N LEU A 146 21.46 -21.39 12.75
CA LEU A 146 20.49 -20.37 13.16
C LEU A 146 20.53 -20.11 14.67
N VAL A 147 20.59 -21.17 15.49
CA VAL A 147 20.80 -21.04 16.95
C VAL A 147 22.08 -20.25 17.26
N GLY A 148 23.18 -20.47 16.52
CA GLY A 148 24.41 -19.71 16.69
C GLY A 148 24.28 -18.21 16.38
N PHE A 149 23.43 -17.82 15.42
CA PHE A 149 23.12 -16.40 15.14
C PHE A 149 22.18 -15.78 16.18
N ILE A 150 21.22 -16.55 16.71
CA ILE A 150 20.34 -16.12 17.83
C ILE A 150 21.18 -15.91 19.10
N GLU A 151 22.04 -16.88 19.45
CA GLU A 151 22.98 -16.75 20.57
C GLU A 151 23.92 -15.56 20.36
N TYR A 152 24.42 -15.31 19.14
CA TYR A 152 25.23 -14.14 18.85
C TYR A 152 24.49 -12.83 19.13
N ALA A 153 23.25 -12.67 18.63
CA ALA A 153 22.42 -11.50 18.89
C ALA A 153 22.19 -11.27 20.39
N GLN A 154 21.83 -12.33 21.14
CA GLN A 154 21.62 -12.28 22.59
C GLN A 154 22.87 -11.92 23.40
N ASN A 155 24.07 -12.22 22.90
CA ASN A 155 25.33 -11.87 23.54
C ASN A 155 25.82 -10.44 23.20
N ASN A 156 25.23 -9.76 22.21
CA ASN A 156 25.65 -8.42 21.77
C ASN A 156 24.60 -7.30 22.01
N ARG A 157 23.35 -7.63 22.35
CA ARG A 157 22.34 -6.64 22.81
C ARG A 157 22.78 -5.87 24.05
N VAL A 158 22.34 -4.61 24.18
CA VAL A 158 22.76 -3.70 25.25
C VAL A 158 21.97 -3.95 26.54
N ASP A 159 20.65 -4.10 26.44
CA ASP A 159 19.78 -4.55 27.53
C ASP A 159 19.59 -6.07 27.44
N SER A 160 19.99 -6.77 28.50
CA SER A 160 19.80 -8.22 28.64
C SER A 160 18.34 -8.70 28.53
N SER A 161 17.36 -7.79 28.64
CA SER A 161 15.92 -8.05 28.52
C SER A 161 15.30 -7.69 27.16
N PHE A 162 16.03 -7.04 26.26
CA PHE A 162 15.55 -6.73 24.91
C PHE A 162 15.36 -8.02 24.08
N PRO A 163 14.14 -8.35 23.60
CA PRO A 163 13.89 -9.69 23.06
C PRO A 163 14.62 -9.96 21.74
N VAL A 164 15.22 -11.15 21.63
CA VAL A 164 15.72 -11.69 20.36
C VAL A 164 14.78 -12.80 19.90
N ALA A 165 14.10 -12.55 18.80
CA ALA A 165 13.17 -13.47 18.14
C ALA A 165 13.82 -14.19 16.96
N THR A 166 13.12 -15.19 16.41
CA THR A 166 13.38 -15.78 15.09
C THR A 166 12.04 -16.16 14.46
N ALA A 167 11.91 -16.00 13.14
CA ALA A 167 10.64 -16.16 12.43
C ALA A 167 10.72 -17.25 11.35
N GLU A 168 9.93 -18.31 11.51
CA GLU A 168 9.90 -19.49 10.63
C GLU A 168 8.45 -19.97 10.41
N GLU A 169 8.22 -20.81 9.40
CA GLU A 169 6.91 -21.46 9.20
C GLU A 169 6.57 -22.35 10.43
N TRP A 170 5.33 -22.29 10.91
CA TRP A 170 4.88 -22.94 12.16
C TRP A 170 5.29 -24.42 12.28
N GLY A 171 5.36 -25.13 11.15
CA GLY A 171 5.75 -26.54 11.05
C GLY A 171 7.16 -26.84 11.54
N PHE A 172 8.10 -25.88 11.45
CA PHE A 172 9.44 -26.00 12.01
C PHE A 172 9.45 -26.06 13.55
N PHE A 173 8.50 -25.39 14.19
CA PHE A 173 8.25 -25.50 15.62
C PHE A 173 7.35 -26.69 15.98
N ALA A 174 6.45 -27.11 15.08
CA ALA A 174 5.41 -28.12 15.34
C ALA A 174 5.73 -29.57 14.89
N LYS A 175 7.00 -29.89 14.59
CA LYS A 175 7.49 -31.16 13.98
C LYS A 175 7.03 -31.45 12.54
N GLN A 176 6.14 -30.63 12.00
CA GLN A 176 5.45 -30.86 10.72
C GLN A 176 6.16 -30.08 9.61
N ASN A 177 7.37 -30.50 9.24
CA ASN A 177 8.16 -29.84 8.19
C ASN A 177 7.40 -29.85 6.84
N PRO A 178 6.92 -28.70 6.33
CA PRO A 178 6.12 -28.64 5.11
C PRO A 178 6.88 -29.06 3.84
N PHE A 179 8.22 -29.08 3.89
CA PHE A 179 9.09 -29.40 2.75
C PHE A 179 9.84 -30.75 2.91
N ASN A 180 9.53 -31.51 3.97
CA ASN A 180 9.82 -32.94 4.13
C ASN A 180 11.30 -33.39 4.13
N GLU A 181 12.09 -32.95 5.13
CA GLU A 181 13.33 -33.61 5.54
C GLU A 181 13.32 -34.00 7.03
N THR A 182 12.56 -35.05 7.37
CA THR A 182 12.41 -35.65 8.72
C THR A 182 11.61 -34.80 9.73
N GLU A 183 10.67 -35.44 10.42
CA GLU A 183 9.91 -34.85 11.55
C GLU A 183 10.82 -34.66 12.78
N VAL A 184 11.33 -33.44 13.00
CA VAL A 184 12.17 -33.09 14.15
C VAL A 184 11.53 -31.93 14.90
N LEU A 185 11.45 -32.02 16.23
CA LEU A 185 11.08 -30.89 17.07
C LEU A 185 12.32 -30.02 17.27
N ARG A 186 12.27 -28.78 16.81
CA ARG A 186 13.38 -27.82 16.94
C ARG A 186 13.42 -27.20 18.33
N THR A 187 13.59 -28.07 19.33
CA THR A 187 13.66 -27.68 20.75
C THR A 187 14.91 -26.85 21.04
N ALA A 188 16.00 -26.99 20.26
CA ALA A 188 17.15 -26.10 20.44
C ALA A 188 16.81 -24.69 19.95
N LEU A 189 16.18 -24.56 18.78
CA LEU A 189 15.67 -23.28 18.25
C LEU A 189 14.70 -22.58 19.22
N GLY A 190 13.63 -23.29 19.63
CA GLY A 190 12.61 -22.74 20.53
C GLY A 190 13.13 -22.45 21.94
N ASN A 191 14.16 -23.15 22.42
CA ASN A 191 14.83 -22.80 23.67
C ASN A 191 15.70 -21.55 23.54
N ALA A 192 16.47 -21.43 22.44
CA ALA A 192 17.42 -20.36 22.22
C ALA A 192 16.74 -19.00 22.05
N THR A 193 15.67 -18.91 21.24
CA THR A 193 14.98 -17.63 21.02
C THR A 193 14.21 -17.15 22.25
N ASP A 194 14.17 -15.85 22.55
CA ASP A 194 13.36 -15.30 23.65
C ASP A 194 11.86 -15.33 23.30
N VAL A 195 11.53 -15.10 22.02
CA VAL A 195 10.16 -15.03 21.48
C VAL A 195 10.08 -15.87 20.22
N ILE A 196 9.09 -16.76 20.15
CA ILE A 196 8.83 -17.57 18.95
C ILE A 196 7.93 -16.76 18.01
N ILE A 197 8.37 -16.55 16.78
CA ILE A 197 7.55 -15.92 15.73
C ILE A 197 7.24 -16.99 14.69
N ILE A 198 5.96 -17.15 14.34
CA ILE A 198 5.51 -18.17 13.38
C ILE A 198 4.82 -17.57 12.16
N HIS A 199 5.06 -18.16 10.99
CA HIS A 199 4.28 -17.87 9.78
C HIS A 199 3.23 -18.95 9.58
N ALA A 200 2.02 -18.54 9.22
CA ALA A 200 0.88 -19.43 8.99
C ALA A 200 0.05 -18.92 7.81
N HIS A 201 0.40 -19.36 6.59
CA HIS A 201 -0.16 -18.86 5.33
C HIS A 201 -1.12 -19.89 4.68
N PRO A 202 -2.42 -19.89 5.01
CA PRO A 202 -3.37 -20.94 4.59
C PRO A 202 -3.52 -21.08 3.06
N ALA A 203 -3.31 -20.00 2.31
CA ALA A 203 -3.35 -20.00 0.83
C ALA A 203 -2.32 -20.97 0.21
N TRP A 204 -1.08 -21.01 0.73
CA TRP A 204 -0.05 -21.95 0.25
C TRP A 204 -0.37 -23.41 0.57
N HIS A 205 -1.09 -23.64 1.68
CA HIS A 205 -1.59 -24.96 2.09
C HIS A 205 -2.90 -25.37 1.39
N LYS A 206 -3.41 -24.54 0.46
CA LYS A 206 -4.66 -24.76 -0.31
C LYS A 206 -5.90 -24.94 0.57
N VAL A 207 -5.92 -24.31 1.74
CA VAL A 207 -7.08 -24.27 2.65
C VAL A 207 -8.16 -23.35 2.05
N PRO A 208 -9.46 -23.71 2.06
CA PRO A 208 -10.52 -22.79 1.63
C PRO A 208 -10.61 -21.54 2.52
N VAL A 209 -10.96 -20.38 1.95
CA VAL A 209 -11.01 -19.10 2.70
C VAL A 209 -11.90 -19.18 3.95
N ALA A 210 -13.02 -19.91 3.88
CA ALA A 210 -13.97 -20.08 4.98
C ALA A 210 -13.45 -20.97 6.13
N ASP A 211 -12.39 -21.75 5.90
CA ASP A 211 -11.73 -22.58 6.92
C ASP A 211 -10.35 -21.98 7.34
N ALA A 212 -9.93 -20.88 6.70
CA ALA A 212 -8.54 -20.41 6.72
C ALA A 212 -8.15 -19.73 8.04
N ALA A 213 -9.04 -18.96 8.65
CA ALA A 213 -8.79 -18.31 9.94
C ALA A 213 -8.71 -19.35 11.08
N ASP A 214 -9.64 -20.32 11.11
CA ASP A 214 -9.61 -21.46 12.04
C ASP A 214 -8.34 -22.29 11.88
N TRP A 215 -7.87 -22.51 10.64
CA TRP A 215 -6.60 -23.20 10.38
C TRP A 215 -5.39 -22.47 10.97
N VAL A 216 -5.33 -21.14 10.87
CA VAL A 216 -4.26 -20.33 11.49
C VAL A 216 -4.29 -20.45 13.01
N LEU A 217 -5.49 -20.38 13.61
CA LEU A 217 -5.68 -20.58 15.05
C LEU A 217 -5.28 -22.01 15.49
N GLU A 218 -5.54 -23.04 14.68
CA GLU A 218 -5.10 -24.42 14.91
C GLU A 218 -3.56 -24.52 14.96
N LYS A 219 -2.85 -23.79 14.08
CA LYS A 219 -1.38 -23.84 13.99
C LYS A 219 -0.72 -23.05 15.11
N TYR A 220 -1.25 -21.89 15.46
CA TYR A 220 -0.85 -21.11 16.63
C TYR A 220 -0.95 -21.95 17.91
N ASN A 221 -2.12 -22.55 18.17
CA ASN A 221 -2.33 -23.37 19.36
C ASN A 221 -1.43 -24.62 19.40
N GLN A 222 -1.09 -25.22 18.26
CA GLN A 222 -0.09 -26.30 18.21
C GLN A 222 1.27 -25.85 18.72
N VAL A 223 1.77 -24.69 18.28
CA VAL A 223 3.07 -24.17 18.73
C VAL A 223 3.04 -23.75 20.20
N VAL A 224 2.00 -23.04 20.65
CA VAL A 224 1.81 -22.68 22.07
C VAL A 224 1.78 -23.93 22.96
N SER A 225 1.12 -25.01 22.52
CA SER A 225 1.06 -26.27 23.29
C SER A 225 2.41 -26.99 23.45
N LEU A 226 3.37 -26.72 22.56
CA LEU A 226 4.71 -27.29 22.56
C LEU A 226 5.73 -26.43 23.32
N TYR A 227 5.50 -25.12 23.42
CA TYR A 227 6.37 -24.15 24.08
C TYR A 227 5.59 -23.27 25.10
N PRO A 228 4.92 -23.85 26.12
CA PRO A 228 4.01 -23.13 27.02
C PRO A 228 4.68 -22.10 27.95
N GLU A 229 6.01 -22.00 27.95
CA GLU A 229 6.79 -21.00 28.68
C GLU A 229 7.36 -19.89 27.77
N LYS A 230 7.00 -19.89 26.48
CA LYS A 230 7.47 -18.92 25.47
C LYS A 230 6.32 -18.06 24.96
N ARG A 231 6.60 -16.77 24.76
CA ARG A 231 5.75 -15.85 23.99
C ARG A 231 5.75 -16.31 22.53
N VAL A 232 4.56 -16.47 21.94
CA VAL A 232 4.38 -16.86 20.53
C VAL A 232 3.63 -15.74 19.81
N ILE A 233 4.13 -15.30 18.65
CA ILE A 233 3.53 -14.23 17.85
C ILE A 233 3.23 -14.78 16.45
N LEU A 234 2.05 -14.47 15.90
CA LEU A 234 1.77 -14.63 14.48
C LEU A 234 2.57 -13.58 13.69
N GLY A 235 3.74 -13.98 13.19
CA GLY A 235 4.66 -13.09 12.48
C GLY A 235 4.25 -12.77 11.05
N GLU A 236 3.58 -13.71 10.40
CA GLU A 236 2.93 -13.50 9.11
C GLU A 236 1.71 -14.41 9.01
N THR A 237 0.59 -13.82 8.62
CA THR A 237 -0.56 -14.55 8.09
C THR A 237 -1.42 -13.59 7.27
N GLY A 238 -1.99 -14.06 6.17
CA GLY A 238 -2.59 -13.21 5.16
C GLY A 238 -3.35 -13.98 4.08
N TRP A 239 -3.92 -13.23 3.14
CA TRP A 239 -4.57 -13.77 1.96
C TRP A 239 -4.33 -12.84 0.75
N PRO A 240 -3.98 -13.36 -0.43
CA PRO A 240 -3.75 -12.52 -1.61
C PRO A 240 -5.07 -12.09 -2.26
N SER A 241 -5.13 -10.83 -2.70
CA SER A 241 -6.34 -10.23 -3.29
C SER A 241 -6.52 -10.50 -4.79
N SER A 242 -5.51 -11.07 -5.46
CA SER A 242 -5.48 -11.34 -6.90
C SER A 242 -4.43 -12.42 -7.23
N SER A 243 -4.41 -12.90 -8.47
CA SER A 243 -3.39 -13.82 -8.99
C SER A 243 -3.24 -13.73 -10.51
N VAL A 244 -2.07 -14.13 -11.03
CA VAL A 244 -1.88 -14.39 -12.47
C VAL A 244 -1.66 -15.90 -12.71
N PRO A 245 -2.49 -16.58 -13.53
CA PRO A 245 -3.77 -16.12 -14.07
C PRO A 245 -4.82 -15.92 -12.95
N GLU A 246 -5.90 -15.21 -13.27
CA GLU A 246 -7.03 -14.95 -12.36
C GLU A 246 -7.59 -16.25 -11.77
N ASN A 247 -7.93 -16.23 -10.47
CA ASN A 247 -8.47 -17.38 -9.74
C ASN A 247 -9.56 -16.97 -8.75
N GLU A 248 -10.66 -17.72 -8.66
CA GLU A 248 -11.79 -17.43 -7.78
C GLU A 248 -11.48 -17.49 -6.27
N LEU A 249 -10.35 -18.11 -5.88
CA LEU A 249 -9.84 -18.12 -4.49
C LEU A 249 -9.11 -16.82 -4.13
N PHE A 250 -8.48 -16.14 -5.09
CA PHE A 250 -7.59 -15.00 -4.87
C PHE A 250 -8.28 -13.74 -5.35
N THR A 251 -9.11 -13.17 -4.47
CA THR A 251 -9.97 -12.00 -4.73
C THR A 251 -10.00 -11.09 -3.50
N GLU A 252 -10.22 -9.79 -3.69
CA GLU A 252 -10.42 -8.83 -2.58
C GLU A 252 -11.56 -9.24 -1.62
N ALA A 253 -12.63 -9.83 -2.15
CA ALA A 253 -13.74 -10.32 -1.33
C ALA A 253 -13.29 -11.46 -0.39
N ASN A 254 -12.43 -12.37 -0.87
CA ASN A 254 -11.86 -13.44 -0.05
C ASN A 254 -10.79 -12.90 0.91
N GLN A 255 -9.98 -11.92 0.50
CA GLN A 255 -9.03 -11.25 1.39
C GLN A 255 -9.75 -10.52 2.54
N LEU A 256 -10.81 -9.78 2.25
CA LEU A 256 -11.67 -9.13 3.25
C LEU A 256 -12.32 -10.17 4.18
N THR A 257 -12.83 -11.28 3.64
CA THR A 257 -13.40 -12.39 4.44
C THR A 257 -12.35 -12.95 5.40
N PHE A 258 -11.17 -13.31 4.89
CA PHE A 258 -10.08 -13.85 5.69
C PHE A 258 -9.68 -12.93 6.85
N PHE A 259 -9.45 -11.64 6.59
CA PHE A 259 -9.08 -10.71 7.66
C PHE A 259 -10.23 -10.45 8.63
N THR A 260 -11.49 -10.44 8.18
CA THR A 260 -12.66 -10.31 9.07
C THR A 260 -12.71 -11.45 10.09
N ASP A 261 -12.57 -12.70 9.63
CA ASP A 261 -12.61 -13.87 10.50
C ASP A 261 -11.34 -14.00 11.35
N LEU A 262 -10.16 -13.72 10.79
CA LEU A 262 -8.88 -13.79 11.49
C LEU A 262 -8.78 -12.75 12.63
N MET A 263 -9.10 -11.48 12.36
CA MET A 263 -9.00 -10.42 13.39
C MET A 263 -9.95 -10.68 14.56
N LYS A 264 -11.14 -11.24 14.28
CA LYS A 264 -12.05 -11.72 15.31
C LYS A 264 -11.44 -12.84 16.15
N LEU A 265 -10.80 -13.84 15.54
CA LEU A 265 -10.14 -14.92 16.29
C LEU A 265 -8.92 -14.44 17.06
N ILE A 266 -8.19 -13.44 16.56
CA ILE A 266 -7.10 -12.78 17.28
C ILE A 266 -7.63 -12.12 18.57
N ASP A 267 -8.68 -11.32 18.44
CA ASP A 267 -9.30 -10.60 19.56
C ASP A 267 -10.00 -11.53 20.57
N GLU A 268 -10.60 -12.64 20.12
CA GLU A 268 -11.24 -13.63 21.00
C GLU A 268 -10.23 -14.52 21.76
N ASN A 269 -8.92 -14.44 21.46
CA ASN A 269 -7.87 -15.29 22.04
C ASN A 269 -6.62 -14.52 22.52
N ASP A 270 -6.67 -13.19 22.60
CA ASP A 270 -5.55 -12.30 22.99
C ASP A 270 -4.24 -12.56 22.21
N ILE A 271 -4.32 -12.76 20.89
CA ILE A 271 -3.17 -13.18 20.06
C ILE A 271 -2.37 -11.98 19.54
N GLU A 272 -1.06 -12.00 19.79
CA GLU A 272 -0.13 -11.02 19.23
C GLU A 272 0.15 -11.33 17.75
N ALA A 273 -0.12 -10.37 16.85
CA ALA A 273 -0.13 -10.64 15.41
C ALA A 273 0.34 -9.48 14.51
N TYR A 274 1.11 -9.85 13.49
CA TYR A 274 1.48 -9.04 12.33
C TYR A 274 0.70 -9.53 11.09
N LEU A 275 -0.27 -8.74 10.64
CA LEU A 275 -1.05 -9.03 9.44
C LEU A 275 -0.16 -8.87 8.19
N PHE A 276 -0.16 -9.88 7.31
CA PHE A 276 0.66 -9.92 6.10
C PHE A 276 -0.17 -9.55 4.85
N GLN A 277 0.04 -8.40 4.22
CA GLN A 277 0.97 -7.32 4.58
C GLN A 277 0.38 -5.93 4.28
N ALA A 278 1.12 -4.86 4.65
CA ALA A 278 0.69 -3.49 4.42
C ALA A 278 0.45 -3.18 2.92
N PHE A 279 1.48 -3.27 2.10
CA PHE A 279 1.46 -2.86 0.68
C PHE A 279 1.63 -4.05 -0.28
N ASP A 280 1.04 -3.99 -1.47
CA ASP A 280 1.41 -4.88 -2.57
C ASP A 280 2.85 -4.59 -3.01
N GLU A 281 3.53 -5.64 -3.47
CA GLU A 281 4.96 -5.62 -3.78
C GLU A 281 5.21 -6.34 -5.11
N ASN A 282 5.09 -5.61 -6.23
CA ASN A 282 5.05 -6.19 -7.57
C ASN A 282 6.35 -6.92 -7.96
N TRP A 283 7.46 -6.63 -7.30
CA TRP A 283 8.73 -7.35 -7.49
C TRP A 283 8.66 -8.85 -7.16
N LYS A 284 7.69 -9.27 -6.33
CA LYS A 284 7.49 -10.69 -5.97
C LYS A 284 6.99 -11.54 -7.16
N ALA A 285 6.59 -10.91 -8.27
CA ALA A 285 6.29 -11.58 -9.53
C ALA A 285 7.44 -12.47 -10.03
N GLU A 286 8.69 -11.99 -9.95
CA GLU A 286 9.85 -12.69 -10.52
C GLU A 286 10.32 -13.93 -9.72
N ILE A 287 9.64 -14.29 -8.63
CA ILE A 287 10.15 -15.21 -7.60
C ILE A 287 9.37 -16.54 -7.51
N TYR A 288 8.08 -16.56 -7.85
CA TYR A 288 7.20 -17.71 -7.57
C TYR A 288 6.76 -18.45 -8.85
N GLU A 289 7.55 -19.44 -9.28
CA GLU A 289 7.15 -20.41 -10.33
C GLU A 289 6.06 -21.40 -9.81
N GLY A 290 4.84 -20.92 -9.60
CA GLY A 290 3.69 -21.68 -9.09
C GLY A 290 2.63 -22.02 -10.15
N GLU A 291 1.50 -22.61 -9.71
CA GLU A 291 0.27 -22.69 -10.51
C GLU A 291 -0.40 -21.32 -10.70
N TYR A 292 -0.16 -20.41 -9.74
CA TYR A 292 -0.66 -19.04 -9.69
C TYR A 292 0.41 -18.13 -9.10
N GLU A 293 0.65 -16.99 -9.75
CA GLU A 293 1.49 -15.91 -9.27
C GLU A 293 0.67 -15.05 -8.29
N ILE A 294 0.74 -15.38 -7.00
CA ILE A 294 0.10 -14.60 -5.92
C ILE A 294 1.07 -13.68 -5.17
N GLY A 295 2.38 -13.80 -5.42
CA GLY A 295 3.44 -13.07 -4.72
C GLY A 295 3.21 -11.56 -4.60
N PRO A 296 2.82 -10.85 -5.68
CA PRO A 296 2.56 -9.41 -5.63
C PRO A 296 1.44 -8.95 -4.70
N HIS A 297 0.40 -9.77 -4.49
CA HIS A 297 -0.96 -9.29 -4.17
C HIS A 297 -1.40 -9.46 -2.70
N TRP A 298 -0.46 -9.56 -1.76
CA TRP A 298 -0.74 -9.76 -0.33
C TRP A 298 -0.99 -8.48 0.47
N GLY A 299 -0.81 -7.31 -0.15
CA GLY A 299 -1.10 -6.02 0.45
C GLY A 299 -2.59 -5.85 0.72
N VAL A 300 -2.91 -5.17 1.81
CA VAL A 300 -4.25 -4.58 2.06
C VAL A 300 -4.35 -3.15 1.50
N ILE A 301 -3.20 -2.59 1.13
CA ILE A 301 -3.00 -1.39 0.31
C ILE A 301 -2.29 -1.81 -0.97
N GLU A 302 -2.60 -1.20 -2.10
CA GLU A 302 -1.89 -1.38 -3.37
C GLU A 302 -0.45 -0.84 -3.32
N GLU A 303 0.39 -1.24 -4.28
CA GLU A 303 1.74 -0.68 -4.46
C GLU A 303 1.70 0.84 -4.71
N ALA A 304 0.60 1.30 -5.32
CA ALA A 304 0.30 2.71 -5.56
C ALA A 304 -0.12 3.50 -4.29
N ARG A 305 -0.19 2.86 -3.11
CA ARG A 305 -0.52 3.44 -1.79
C ARG A 305 -2.00 3.74 -1.53
N TYR A 306 -2.92 3.07 -2.24
CA TYR A 306 -4.38 3.14 -2.03
C TYR A 306 -4.94 1.89 -1.38
N ALA A 307 -5.79 2.05 -0.36
CA ALA A 307 -6.34 0.95 0.41
C ALA A 307 -7.43 0.17 -0.35
N LYS A 308 -7.25 -1.14 -0.42
CA LYS A 308 -8.26 -2.09 -0.88
C LYS A 308 -9.43 -2.17 0.13
N PRO A 309 -10.56 -2.79 -0.20
CA PRO A 309 -11.67 -2.98 0.74
C PRO A 309 -11.28 -3.65 2.06
N SER A 310 -10.27 -4.53 2.03
CA SER A 310 -9.61 -5.11 3.20
C SER A 310 -8.89 -4.05 4.05
N GLY A 311 -8.04 -3.21 3.45
CA GLY A 311 -7.27 -2.18 4.16
C GLY A 311 -8.16 -1.14 4.85
N VAL A 312 -9.23 -0.71 4.18
CA VAL A 312 -10.25 0.18 4.78
C VAL A 312 -10.90 -0.49 5.99
N TYR A 313 -11.36 -1.73 5.83
CA TYR A 313 -12.03 -2.47 6.91
C TYR A 313 -11.11 -2.67 8.12
N ILE A 314 -9.85 -3.04 7.89
CA ILE A 314 -8.83 -3.25 8.93
C ILE A 314 -8.52 -1.94 9.68
N ALA A 315 -8.34 -0.82 8.96
CA ALA A 315 -8.14 0.49 9.56
C ALA A 315 -9.31 0.87 10.48
N GLU A 316 -10.55 0.82 9.98
CA GLU A 316 -11.74 1.24 10.72
C GLU A 316 -12.07 0.32 11.92
N ASN A 317 -11.90 -1.01 11.78
CA ASN A 317 -12.48 -1.99 12.72
C ASN A 317 -11.45 -2.68 13.64
N TYR A 318 -10.16 -2.65 13.32
CA TYR A 318 -9.10 -3.32 14.09
C TYR A 318 -8.04 -2.36 14.64
N PHE A 319 -7.67 -1.32 13.88
CA PHE A 319 -6.75 -0.28 14.34
C PHE A 319 -7.47 1.01 14.83
N GLY A 320 -8.72 1.22 14.44
CA GLY A 320 -9.53 2.38 14.85
C GLY A 320 -9.17 3.70 14.15
N GLY A 321 -8.44 3.63 13.03
CA GLY A 321 -8.07 4.77 12.19
C GLY A 321 -8.84 4.81 10.86
N THR A 322 -8.25 5.44 9.85
CA THR A 322 -8.81 5.63 8.50
C THR A 322 -7.70 5.62 7.45
N VAL A 323 -8.00 5.24 6.21
CA VAL A 323 -6.98 5.22 5.14
C VAL A 323 -7.58 5.59 3.79
N ASN A 324 -6.80 6.27 2.95
CA ASN A 324 -7.25 6.64 1.62
C ASN A 324 -7.41 5.41 0.71
N SER A 325 -8.62 5.19 0.19
CA SER A 325 -8.95 4.18 -0.82
C SER A 325 -9.23 4.78 -2.21
N GLN A 326 -9.18 6.10 -2.36
CA GLN A 326 -9.30 6.76 -3.66
C GLN A 326 -7.93 6.84 -4.34
N ALA A 327 -7.76 6.01 -5.37
CA ALA A 327 -6.72 6.18 -6.39
C ALA A 327 -6.77 7.62 -6.98
N PRO A 328 -5.67 8.15 -7.52
CA PRO A 328 -5.66 9.49 -8.10
C PRO A 328 -6.38 9.42 -9.45
N ASP A 329 -7.13 10.44 -9.84
CA ASP A 329 -7.71 10.45 -11.19
C ASP A 329 -6.54 10.40 -12.22
N PRO A 330 -6.49 9.39 -13.11
CA PRO A 330 -5.47 9.34 -14.16
C PRO A 330 -5.78 10.27 -15.35
N ILE A 331 -6.93 10.94 -15.34
CA ILE A 331 -7.44 11.83 -16.40
C ILE A 331 -7.40 13.26 -15.88
N ALA A 332 -6.75 14.15 -16.63
CA ALA A 332 -6.72 15.56 -16.28
C ALA A 332 -8.05 16.25 -16.63
N PRO A 333 -8.52 17.24 -15.84
CA PRO A 333 -9.72 18.01 -16.13
C PRO A 333 -9.74 18.53 -17.57
N THR A 334 -10.91 18.41 -18.19
CA THR A 334 -11.17 18.97 -19.51
C THR A 334 -11.96 20.27 -19.41
N VAL A 335 -12.01 21.05 -20.48
CA VAL A 335 -12.87 22.24 -20.55
C VAL A 335 -13.47 22.33 -21.96
N ASN A 336 -14.65 22.93 -22.09
CA ASN A 336 -15.14 23.34 -23.40
C ASN A 336 -14.22 24.42 -23.99
N SER A 337 -14.15 24.50 -25.32
CA SER A 337 -13.54 25.63 -26.04
C SER A 337 -14.64 26.50 -26.66
N PRO A 338 -15.00 27.65 -26.05
CA PRO A 338 -15.89 28.63 -26.65
C PRO A 338 -15.27 29.22 -27.91
N SER A 339 -16.10 29.58 -28.90
CA SER A 339 -15.61 30.23 -30.12
C SER A 339 -15.12 31.66 -29.86
N ASP A 340 -14.11 32.09 -30.61
CA ASP A 340 -13.61 33.48 -30.64
C ASP A 340 -14.75 34.50 -30.82
N ILE A 341 -14.65 35.60 -30.08
CA ILE A 341 -15.69 36.64 -29.99
C ILE A 341 -15.29 37.83 -30.85
N GLN A 342 -16.17 38.23 -31.78
CA GLN A 342 -16.13 39.54 -32.42
C GLN A 342 -17.21 40.42 -31.79
N VAL A 343 -16.84 41.60 -31.27
CA VAL A 343 -17.78 42.48 -30.54
C VAL A 343 -17.51 43.96 -30.81
N ASP A 344 -18.58 44.74 -30.91
CA ASP A 344 -18.51 46.19 -31.07
C ASP A 344 -17.98 46.88 -29.79
N LEU A 345 -17.24 47.97 -29.96
CA LEU A 345 -16.72 48.80 -28.87
C LEU A 345 -17.84 49.22 -27.90
N SER A 346 -17.63 48.98 -26.60
CA SER A 346 -18.61 49.19 -25.51
C SER A 346 -19.90 48.36 -25.56
N ALA A 347 -20.02 47.35 -26.45
CA ALA A 347 -21.11 46.37 -26.38
C ALA A 347 -20.80 45.26 -25.36
N SER A 348 -21.85 44.63 -24.81
CA SER A 348 -21.70 43.55 -23.82
C SER A 348 -21.32 42.22 -24.48
N ALA A 349 -20.28 41.56 -23.97
CA ALA A 349 -19.95 40.17 -24.29
C ALA A 349 -19.49 39.40 -23.04
N SER A 350 -19.59 38.08 -23.11
CA SER A 350 -19.17 37.16 -22.04
C SER A 350 -18.66 35.85 -22.63
N ILE A 351 -17.62 35.28 -22.02
CA ILE A 351 -17.15 33.92 -22.27
C ILE A 351 -17.84 33.00 -21.26
N SER A 352 -18.09 31.73 -21.63
CA SER A 352 -18.70 30.74 -20.74
C SER A 352 -17.92 29.44 -20.82
N TRP A 353 -16.99 29.25 -19.89
CA TRP A 353 -16.27 28.00 -19.73
C TRP A 353 -17.07 27.02 -18.86
N THR A 354 -16.92 25.73 -19.12
CA THR A 354 -17.40 24.63 -18.30
C THR A 354 -16.27 23.62 -18.25
N ILE A 355 -15.71 23.43 -17.06
CA ILE A 355 -14.71 22.40 -16.76
C ILE A 355 -15.46 21.09 -16.51
N SER A 356 -14.91 19.97 -16.98
CA SER A 356 -15.43 18.63 -16.72
C SER A 356 -14.33 17.62 -16.37
N ASP A 357 -14.48 17.03 -15.18
CA ASP A 357 -13.73 15.91 -14.59
C ASP A 357 -14.57 14.61 -14.62
N GLU A 358 -13.93 13.42 -14.63
CA GLU A 358 -14.66 12.14 -14.51
C GLU A 358 -14.91 11.73 -13.04
N ASP A 359 -14.10 12.17 -12.08
CA ASP A 359 -14.35 11.98 -10.64
C ASP A 359 -15.52 12.84 -10.08
N GLY A 360 -15.73 14.03 -10.67
CA GLY A 360 -16.76 15.00 -10.31
C GLY A 360 -16.51 15.79 -9.01
N VAL A 361 -15.30 15.79 -8.45
CA VAL A 361 -14.99 16.45 -7.15
C VAL A 361 -14.79 17.95 -7.30
N GLY A 362 -14.03 18.39 -8.31
CA GLY A 362 -13.88 19.79 -8.69
C GLY A 362 -12.42 20.26 -8.66
N GLY A 363 -12.18 21.49 -8.20
CA GLY A 363 -10.84 22.06 -8.20
C GLY A 363 -10.81 23.58 -8.13
N THR A 364 -9.75 24.21 -8.63
CA THR A 364 -9.59 25.67 -8.70
C THR A 364 -9.16 26.18 -10.08
N TYR A 365 -9.53 27.42 -10.41
CA TYR A 365 -9.19 28.07 -11.68
C TYR A 365 -8.72 29.52 -11.50
N THR A 366 -8.02 30.03 -12.52
CA THR A 366 -7.61 31.43 -12.66
C THR A 366 -7.86 31.90 -14.09
N VAL A 367 -8.45 33.08 -14.25
CA VAL A 367 -8.67 33.72 -15.57
C VAL A 367 -7.63 34.81 -15.82
N PHE A 368 -7.16 34.93 -17.06
CA PHE A 368 -6.15 35.88 -17.51
C PHE A 368 -6.66 36.68 -18.71
N LYS A 369 -6.23 37.94 -18.84
CA LYS A 369 -6.33 38.76 -20.06
C LYS A 369 -4.92 39.14 -20.50
N ASN A 370 -4.50 38.72 -21.68
CA ASN A 370 -3.13 38.91 -22.21
C ASN A 370 -2.04 38.50 -21.18
N ASN A 371 -2.20 37.32 -20.57
CA ASN A 371 -1.35 36.76 -19.50
C ASN A 371 -1.30 37.56 -18.17
N VAL A 372 -2.22 38.51 -17.94
CA VAL A 372 -2.39 39.18 -16.64
C VAL A 372 -3.62 38.59 -15.93
N VAL A 373 -3.46 38.09 -14.70
CA VAL A 373 -4.55 37.57 -13.85
C VAL A 373 -5.69 38.59 -13.73
N GLN A 374 -6.92 38.13 -13.88
CA GLN A 374 -8.14 38.93 -13.76
C GLN A 374 -8.92 38.51 -12.50
N GLY A 375 -9.29 39.48 -11.66
CA GLY A 375 -10.03 39.21 -10.43
C GLY A 375 -9.16 38.56 -9.34
N VAL A 376 -9.52 37.34 -8.94
CA VAL A 376 -8.87 36.56 -7.87
C VAL A 376 -8.37 35.25 -8.48
N ALA A 377 -7.14 34.85 -8.13
CA ALA A 377 -6.58 33.57 -8.54
C ALA A 377 -7.07 32.42 -7.64
N ASN A 378 -7.09 31.21 -8.20
CA ASN A 378 -7.46 29.96 -7.54
C ASN A 378 -8.88 30.02 -6.93
N LEU A 379 -9.85 30.49 -7.71
CA LEU A 379 -11.28 30.41 -7.39
C LEU A 379 -11.74 28.95 -7.55
N SER A 380 -12.55 28.42 -6.64
CA SER A 380 -13.07 27.07 -6.77
C SER A 380 -14.04 26.94 -7.96
N TYR A 381 -13.91 25.85 -8.73
CA TYR A 381 -14.97 25.38 -9.63
C TYR A 381 -15.76 24.23 -8.99
N THR A 382 -16.76 23.73 -9.71
CA THR A 382 -17.57 22.58 -9.34
C THR A 382 -18.01 21.92 -10.64
N GLU A 383 -18.00 20.59 -10.72
CA GLU A 383 -18.23 19.84 -11.95
C GLU A 383 -19.41 20.35 -12.78
N GLY A 384 -19.19 20.50 -14.10
CA GLY A 384 -20.21 20.83 -15.09
C GLY A 384 -20.81 22.24 -14.98
N ASN A 385 -20.42 23.04 -13.99
CA ASN A 385 -20.98 24.38 -13.78
C ASN A 385 -20.32 25.44 -14.68
N ALA A 386 -21.13 26.34 -15.24
CA ALA A 386 -20.67 27.35 -16.18
C ALA A 386 -19.98 28.55 -15.51
N ILE A 387 -18.66 28.66 -15.68
CA ILE A 387 -17.83 29.82 -15.34
C ILE A 387 -18.06 30.90 -16.39
N THR A 388 -18.99 31.82 -16.11
CA THR A 388 -19.27 32.97 -16.99
C THR A 388 -18.35 34.14 -16.68
N TRP A 389 -17.51 34.54 -17.64
CA TRP A 389 -16.60 35.67 -17.52
C TRP A 389 -17.03 36.87 -18.38
N THR A 390 -17.19 38.04 -17.78
CA THR A 390 -17.53 39.28 -18.51
C THR A 390 -16.33 39.84 -19.26
N VAL A 391 -16.50 40.08 -20.56
CA VAL A 391 -15.46 40.65 -21.43
C VAL A 391 -15.40 42.17 -21.25
N ASP A 392 -14.21 42.70 -20.98
CA ASP A 392 -13.93 44.14 -21.07
C ASP A 392 -13.78 44.56 -22.54
N THR A 393 -14.80 45.27 -23.02
CA THR A 393 -14.93 45.85 -24.37
C THR A 393 -14.74 47.37 -24.39
N SER A 394 -14.11 47.96 -23.36
CA SER A 394 -13.92 49.41 -23.24
C SER A 394 -12.88 50.00 -24.20
N THR A 395 -12.05 49.16 -24.80
CA THR A 395 -10.89 49.54 -25.62
C THR A 395 -10.85 48.67 -26.88
N GLU A 396 -10.63 49.27 -28.05
CA GLU A 396 -10.44 48.52 -29.31
C GLU A 396 -9.14 47.70 -29.29
N GLY A 397 -9.16 46.52 -29.90
CA GLY A 397 -7.99 45.66 -30.00
C GLY A 397 -8.33 44.18 -30.10
N VAL A 398 -7.29 43.35 -30.04
CA VAL A 398 -7.39 41.89 -29.90
C VAL A 398 -6.86 41.52 -28.52
N PHE A 399 -7.62 40.71 -27.79
CA PHE A 399 -7.31 40.29 -26.43
C PHE A 399 -7.44 38.77 -26.30
N GLU A 400 -6.43 38.14 -25.72
CA GLU A 400 -6.44 36.71 -25.38
C GLU A 400 -7.01 36.58 -23.96
N TYR A 401 -8.17 35.96 -23.82
CA TYR A 401 -8.71 35.57 -22.52
C TYR A 401 -8.48 34.08 -22.31
N LYS A 402 -7.64 33.74 -21.33
CA LYS A 402 -7.28 32.35 -20.99
C LYS A 402 -7.85 31.96 -19.64
N ILE A 403 -8.36 30.75 -19.52
CA ILE A 403 -8.58 30.08 -18.23
C ILE A 403 -7.50 29.02 -18.03
N GLU A 404 -6.91 28.95 -16.84
CA GLU A 404 -6.06 27.84 -16.39
C GLU A 404 -6.70 27.26 -15.13
N PHE A 405 -6.69 25.94 -14.97
CA PHE A 405 -7.34 25.24 -13.87
C PHE A 405 -6.59 23.98 -13.47
N ILE A 406 -6.82 23.56 -12.22
CA ILE A 406 -6.23 22.40 -11.56
C ILE A 406 -7.30 21.75 -10.67
N ASP A 407 -7.37 20.43 -10.66
CA ASP A 407 -8.19 19.63 -9.74
C ASP A 407 -7.60 19.63 -8.30
N GLU A 408 -8.06 18.75 -7.40
CA GLU A 408 -7.33 18.51 -6.14
C GLU A 408 -6.16 17.51 -6.25
N THR A 409 -6.08 16.70 -7.31
CA THR A 409 -5.02 15.69 -7.48
C THR A 409 -3.69 16.30 -7.94
N GLY A 410 -3.74 17.47 -8.58
CA GLY A 410 -2.63 18.18 -9.19
C GLY A 410 -2.62 18.19 -10.73
N LEU A 411 -3.58 17.54 -11.39
CA LEU A 411 -3.73 17.56 -12.84
C LEU A 411 -4.41 18.86 -13.31
N SER A 412 -4.01 19.35 -14.48
CA SER A 412 -4.34 20.71 -14.91
C SER A 412 -4.57 20.86 -16.41
N GLY A 413 -5.40 21.84 -16.76
CA GLY A 413 -5.76 22.17 -18.13
C GLY A 413 -5.91 23.69 -18.35
N ASN A 414 -6.16 24.06 -19.60
CA ASN A 414 -6.39 25.45 -20.00
C ASN A 414 -7.16 25.55 -21.33
N ASP A 415 -7.83 26.68 -21.53
CA ASP A 415 -8.44 27.09 -22.80
C ASP A 415 -8.23 28.59 -23.02
N THR A 416 -8.18 29.04 -24.28
CA THR A 416 -7.99 30.45 -24.64
C THR A 416 -8.96 30.88 -25.75
N VAL A 417 -9.75 31.91 -25.45
CA VAL A 417 -10.69 32.54 -26.38
C VAL A 417 -10.12 33.89 -26.82
N VAL A 418 -10.04 34.12 -28.14
CA VAL A 418 -9.63 35.42 -28.69
C VAL A 418 -10.84 36.34 -28.81
N VAL A 419 -10.72 37.54 -28.26
CA VAL A 419 -11.75 38.59 -28.35
C VAL A 419 -11.21 39.73 -29.21
N THR A 420 -11.86 40.00 -30.34
CA THR A 420 -11.66 41.23 -31.11
C THR A 420 -12.73 42.25 -30.74
N VAL A 421 -12.30 43.41 -30.25
CA VAL A 421 -13.14 44.58 -29.98
C VAL A 421 -12.88 45.61 -31.07
N GLY A 422 -13.91 46.01 -31.83
CA GLY A 422 -13.76 46.93 -32.95
C GLY A 422 -14.87 47.97 -33.06
N SER A 423 -14.65 49.01 -33.86
CA SER A 423 -15.68 49.99 -34.21
C SER A 423 -16.89 49.31 -34.89
N PRO A 424 -18.13 49.73 -34.57
CA PRO A 424 -19.34 49.17 -35.18
C PRO A 424 -19.30 49.17 -36.71
N THR A 425 -19.59 48.02 -37.32
CA THR A 425 -19.66 47.93 -38.78
C THR A 425 -20.91 48.67 -39.28
N GLU A 426 -20.72 49.81 -39.96
CA GLU A 426 -21.84 50.53 -40.59
C GLU A 426 -22.56 49.60 -41.58
N THR A 427 -23.80 49.22 -41.24
CA THR A 427 -24.67 48.38 -42.07
C THR A 427 -25.23 49.20 -43.24
N ASN A 428 -24.36 49.43 -44.23
CA ASN A 428 -24.58 50.30 -45.37
C ASN A 428 -25.75 49.80 -46.24
N SER A 429 -26.96 50.24 -45.87
CA SER A 429 -28.24 49.76 -46.39
C SER A 429 -28.60 50.40 -47.74
N ALA A 430 -27.68 50.31 -48.70
CA ALA A 430 -27.86 50.80 -50.06
C ALA A 430 -27.01 50.02 -51.08
N VAL A 431 -27.64 49.07 -51.76
CA VAL A 431 -27.64 48.89 -53.24
C VAL A 431 -28.47 47.66 -53.57
N SER A 432 -29.71 47.89 -54.00
CA SER A 432 -30.51 46.91 -54.74
C SER A 432 -30.49 47.27 -56.22
N SER A 433 -30.54 46.26 -57.10
CA SER A 433 -30.42 46.32 -58.58
C SER A 433 -28.98 46.31 -59.15
N GLU A 434 -28.89 45.79 -60.39
CA GLU A 434 -27.70 45.65 -61.24
C GLU A 434 -26.61 44.66 -60.81
N ASN A 435 -26.92 43.36 -60.93
CA ASN A 435 -26.16 42.49 -61.85
C ASN A 435 -26.92 41.18 -62.18
N SER A 436 -27.94 41.29 -63.03
CA SER A 436 -28.69 40.16 -63.57
C SER A 436 -28.04 39.57 -64.83
N GLU A 437 -26.74 39.25 -64.77
CA GLU A 437 -25.98 38.84 -65.96
C GLU A 437 -24.86 37.81 -65.63
N LEU A 438 -25.25 36.65 -65.10
CA LEU A 438 -24.35 35.50 -64.90
C LEU A 438 -25.06 34.12 -64.92
N SER A 439 -26.25 34.03 -65.52
CA SER A 439 -27.06 32.80 -65.58
C SER A 439 -26.88 31.94 -66.85
N GLU A 440 -26.07 32.38 -67.83
CA GLU A 440 -25.84 31.67 -69.10
C GLU A 440 -24.50 30.92 -69.14
N ALA A 441 -24.27 30.03 -68.17
CA ALA A 441 -23.07 29.17 -68.12
C ALA A 441 -23.35 27.73 -67.63
N SER A 442 -24.62 27.29 -67.58
CA SER A 442 -25.03 26.02 -66.94
C SER A 442 -25.82 25.09 -67.88
N SER A 443 -25.37 24.95 -69.15
CA SER A 443 -26.02 24.08 -70.15
C SER A 443 -25.06 23.31 -71.08
N ALA A 444 -23.79 23.18 -70.67
CA ALA A 444 -22.85 22.15 -71.14
C ALA A 444 -21.88 21.85 -69.98
N VAL A 445 -21.48 20.61 -69.67
CA VAL A 445 -21.51 19.37 -70.46
C VAL A 445 -22.17 18.23 -69.67
N SER A 446 -23.02 17.43 -70.32
CA SER A 446 -23.64 16.22 -69.73
C SER A 446 -23.59 15.02 -70.69
N SER A 447 -22.36 14.61 -71.01
CA SER A 447 -21.95 13.33 -71.61
C SER A 447 -20.41 13.29 -71.55
N ILE A 448 -19.72 12.17 -71.38
CA ILE A 448 -20.10 10.74 -71.48
C ILE A 448 -19.63 10.03 -70.20
N VAL A 449 -20.38 9.01 -69.75
CA VAL A 449 -19.88 8.01 -68.79
C VAL A 449 -19.59 6.72 -69.56
N GLU A 450 -18.34 6.26 -69.54
CA GLU A 450 -18.01 4.83 -69.59
C GLU A 450 -16.58 4.58 -69.08
N GLU A 451 -16.47 3.66 -68.11
CA GLU A 451 -15.38 2.72 -67.80
C GLU A 451 -13.96 3.00 -68.36
N SER A 452 -12.86 2.98 -67.59
CA SER A 452 -12.60 2.22 -66.36
C SER A 452 -11.23 2.53 -65.70
N ASN A 453 -11.13 2.20 -64.41
CA ASN A 453 -9.95 1.68 -63.68
C ASN A 453 -8.62 2.45 -63.54
N PHE A 454 -8.11 2.33 -62.30
CA PHE A 454 -6.73 2.07 -61.87
C PHE A 454 -5.83 3.20 -61.32
N ILE A 455 -5.11 2.82 -60.25
CA ILE A 455 -3.99 3.48 -59.56
C ILE A 455 -4.33 4.73 -58.72
N GLY A 456 -4.32 4.54 -57.39
CA GLY A 456 -4.13 5.61 -56.40
C GLY A 456 -2.72 5.55 -55.78
N PHE A 457 -2.19 6.74 -55.46
CA PHE A 457 -0.95 7.07 -54.72
C PHE A 457 -1.15 8.55 -54.30
N ILE A 458 -0.67 9.11 -53.18
CA ILE A 458 0.71 9.16 -52.63
C ILE A 458 0.67 9.42 -51.11
N LEU A 459 1.49 8.68 -50.34
CA LEU A 459 2.19 8.94 -49.05
C LEU A 459 1.57 9.82 -47.92
N PRO A 460 2.01 9.58 -46.67
CA PRO A 460 3.00 10.49 -46.07
C PRO A 460 4.29 9.81 -45.53
N PHE A 461 5.18 10.67 -45.03
CA PHE A 461 6.48 10.45 -44.40
C PHE A 461 6.44 9.37 -43.28
N ALA A 462 7.43 8.48 -43.05
CA ALA A 462 8.92 8.52 -43.13
C ALA A 462 9.61 8.89 -41.81
N THR A 463 10.14 7.88 -41.11
CA THR A 463 10.95 7.99 -39.88
C THR A 463 12.36 7.40 -40.11
N PHE A 464 13.38 8.01 -39.50
CA PHE A 464 14.79 7.59 -39.56
C PHE A 464 15.04 6.33 -38.68
N ILE A 465 15.85 5.34 -39.12
CA ILE A 465 17.30 5.18 -38.83
C ILE A 465 17.56 5.06 -37.29
N VAL A 466 18.09 3.96 -36.72
CA VAL A 466 18.90 2.81 -37.26
C VAL A 466 19.00 1.69 -36.15
N TYR A 467 19.65 0.48 -36.20
CA TYR A 467 20.77 0.00 -37.02
C TYR A 467 21.03 -1.53 -37.22
N ARG A 468 21.27 -2.32 -36.17
CA ARG A 468 22.08 -3.58 -36.17
C ARG A 468 21.59 -4.56 -35.09
N LEU A 469 21.88 -5.88 -35.08
CA LEU A 469 22.64 -6.77 -35.99
C LEU A 469 22.14 -8.23 -35.92
N LYS A 470 22.51 -9.03 -36.94
CA LYS A 470 22.35 -10.50 -37.08
C LYS A 470 22.50 -11.35 -35.81
N LYS A 471 21.78 -12.48 -35.79
CA LYS A 471 22.44 -13.81 -35.83
C LYS A 471 21.63 -14.79 -36.70
N HIS A 472 22.32 -15.73 -37.33
CA HIS A 472 21.75 -16.91 -38.00
C HIS A 472 22.74 -18.05 -37.74
N ASN A 473 22.24 -19.19 -37.26
CA ASN A 473 23.01 -20.31 -36.69
C ASN A 473 23.71 -19.92 -35.37
#